data_AF-A0A7K8S9Z7-F1
#
_entry.id   AF-A0A7K8S9Z7-F1
#
_cell.length_a   1.000
_cell.length_b   1.000
_cell.length_c   1.000
_cell.angle_alpha   90.00
_cell.angle_beta   90.00
_cell.angle_gamma   90.00
#
_symmetry.space_group_name_H-M   'P 1'
#
loop_
_entity.id
_entity.type
_entity.pdbx_description
1 polymer ?
#
loop_
_entity_poly.entity_id
_entity_poly.type
_entity_poly.pdbx_seq_one_letter_code
_entity_poly.pdbx_strand_id
1 'polypeptide(L)'
;QGLRNHGNTCFMNAVVQCLSNTAPLAERLALGRYRARGEVTQRLAALVRALWTREYTPQLSAEFKNVVSKHSSQFRGNAQHDALEFLLWLLDRMHEDLGAASPAQQSRGPAQVGWALGGRARSSDAAHPSARSSLTCPHCLKQSNTFDPFLCISLPIPLRQTRALNVTLVLQCERWRFVRVGLAVPLLGTVADLREMVAREGRVPAEQFLLGLVENGSLWLGLVGTVSSLLELVGTAVLGRAVALINPALTRAPCFPHSAGCPRSLPTSPAVPRPEGPCLLPSAARSSDCLHRAPGGRILLLLCNTAGTGPQLARFGPPLVLREERGVSWEQLQQNILAQLRGVLRGEVRPQGTGALFRIRLAGGSAPCTYLSPQDPRPLCHPAIDRALQLCGAGGPPHVRLTVEWDTSTKERLFGSIQEEVVQDAESVRQQQQAHGQQHSCTLDECFQLYTKEEQVGAPQQA
;
A
#
# COMPACT_ATOMS: atom_id res chain seq x y z
N GLN A 1 9.43 42.09 -13.47
CA GLN A 1 9.44 42.98 -12.27
C GLN A 1 8.66 42.27 -11.16
N GLY A 2 9.15 42.26 -9.91
CA GLY A 2 8.45 41.58 -8.80
C GLY A 2 7.29 42.41 -8.22
N LEU A 3 6.39 41.77 -7.47
CA LEU A 3 5.28 42.42 -6.75
C LEU A 3 5.51 42.35 -5.23
N ARG A 4 5.24 43.46 -4.52
CA ARG A 4 5.32 43.53 -3.05
C ARG A 4 4.26 42.63 -2.40
N ASN A 5 4.63 41.95 -1.32
CA ASN A 5 3.68 41.21 -0.48
C ASN A 5 3.05 42.17 0.54
N HIS A 6 1.72 42.22 0.59
CA HIS A 6 0.92 43.12 1.45
C HIS A 6 0.24 42.35 2.59
N GLY A 7 0.96 41.40 3.19
CA GLY A 7 0.45 40.51 4.24
C GLY A 7 -0.24 39.29 3.66
N ASN A 8 0.50 38.18 3.54
CA ASN A 8 0.04 36.91 2.97
C ASN A 8 -0.61 37.00 1.58
N THR A 9 -0.22 37.99 0.75
CA THR A 9 -0.76 38.15 -0.62
C THR A 9 0.08 37.45 -1.69
N CYS A 10 0.93 36.49 -1.32
CA CYS A 10 1.78 35.76 -2.27
C CYS A 10 0.96 34.97 -3.31
N PHE A 11 -0.18 34.40 -2.93
CA PHE A 11 -1.11 33.72 -3.84
C PHE A 11 -1.60 34.65 -4.95
N MET A 12 -2.00 35.88 -4.59
CA MET A 12 -2.43 36.91 -5.54
C MET A 12 -1.30 37.35 -6.45
N ASN A 13 -0.11 37.59 -5.88
CA ASN A 13 1.06 37.99 -6.65
C ASN A 13 1.46 36.91 -7.67
N ALA A 14 1.43 35.63 -7.28
CA ALA A 14 1.71 34.52 -8.19
C ALA A 14 0.74 34.48 -9.37
N VAL A 15 -0.57 34.58 -9.10
CA VAL A 15 -1.60 34.62 -10.15
C VAL A 15 -1.43 35.81 -11.09
N VAL A 16 -1.21 37.02 -10.56
CA VAL A 16 -1.00 38.21 -11.40
C VAL A 16 0.24 38.05 -12.29
N GLN A 17 1.32 37.48 -11.76
CA GLN A 17 2.53 37.20 -12.54
C GLN A 17 2.25 36.18 -13.65
N CYS A 18 1.53 35.09 -13.36
CA CYS A 18 1.14 34.12 -14.38
C CYS A 18 0.30 34.77 -15.49
N LEU A 19 -0.76 35.50 -15.12
CA LEU A 19 -1.62 36.19 -16.09
C LEU A 19 -0.89 37.27 -16.90
N SER A 20 0.05 37.99 -16.27
CA SER A 20 0.90 38.99 -16.92
C SER A 20 1.84 38.38 -17.95
N ASN A 21 2.21 37.09 -17.81
CA ASN A 21 3.04 36.36 -18.76
C ASN A 21 2.22 35.53 -19.78
N THR A 22 0.89 35.52 -19.68
CA THR A 22 0.02 34.98 -20.73
C THR A 22 -0.07 36.00 -21.86
N ALA A 23 0.83 35.91 -22.84
CA ALA A 23 1.08 36.97 -23.83
C ALA A 23 -0.18 37.57 -24.49
N PRO A 24 -1.16 36.79 -24.97
CA PRO A 24 -2.34 37.38 -25.59
C PRO A 24 -3.23 38.17 -24.62
N LEU A 25 -3.29 37.72 -23.35
CA LEU A 25 -4.03 38.41 -22.30
C LEU A 25 -3.31 39.70 -21.87
N ALA A 26 -1.99 39.58 -21.67
CA ALA A 26 -1.15 40.70 -21.29
C ALA A 26 -1.17 41.82 -22.34
N GLU A 27 -1.07 41.49 -23.62
CA GLU A 27 -1.16 42.45 -24.72
C GLU A 27 -2.51 43.20 -24.69
N ARG A 28 -3.61 42.46 -24.55
CA ARG A 28 -4.95 43.07 -24.49
C ARG A 28 -5.09 44.05 -23.32
N LEU A 29 -4.67 43.64 -22.12
CA LEU A 29 -4.76 44.45 -20.91
C LEU A 29 -3.81 45.66 -20.96
N ALA A 30 -2.58 45.48 -21.41
CA ALA A 30 -1.57 46.54 -21.45
C ALA A 30 -1.90 47.61 -22.51
N LEU A 31 -2.37 47.19 -23.69
CA LEU A 31 -2.73 48.10 -24.78
C LEU A 31 -4.11 48.74 -24.61
N GLY A 32 -4.86 48.43 -23.53
CA GLY A 32 -6.20 48.98 -23.33
C GLY A 32 -7.21 48.52 -24.38
N ARG A 33 -6.95 47.40 -25.07
CA ARG A 33 -7.79 46.87 -26.17
C ARG A 33 -8.97 46.07 -25.62
N TYR A 34 -9.60 46.57 -24.57
CA TYR A 34 -10.75 45.97 -23.89
C TYR A 34 -11.72 47.08 -23.44
N ARG A 35 -13.02 46.79 -23.47
CA ARG A 35 -14.05 47.69 -22.91
C ARG A 35 -14.57 47.09 -21.60
N ALA A 36 -13.75 47.12 -20.54
CA ALA A 36 -14.19 46.68 -19.21
C ALA A 36 -14.85 47.85 -18.46
N ARG A 37 -16.05 47.60 -17.92
CA ARG A 37 -16.73 48.54 -17.01
C ARG A 37 -16.45 48.24 -15.54
N GLY A 38 -15.88 47.08 -15.22
CA GLY A 38 -15.64 46.66 -13.85
C GLY A 38 -14.31 47.12 -13.27
N GLU A 39 -14.36 47.47 -11.98
CA GLU A 39 -13.25 48.03 -11.21
C GLU A 39 -12.09 47.03 -11.05
N VAL A 40 -12.39 45.73 -10.90
CA VAL A 40 -11.39 44.67 -10.71
C VAL A 40 -10.51 44.54 -11.95
N THR A 41 -11.12 44.41 -13.13
CA THR A 41 -10.39 44.27 -14.40
C THR A 41 -9.57 45.51 -14.74
N GLN A 42 -10.08 46.71 -14.42
CA GLN A 42 -9.35 47.96 -14.64
C GLN A 42 -8.08 48.04 -13.77
N ARG A 43 -8.18 47.70 -12.47
CA ARG A 43 -7.01 47.70 -11.58
C ARG A 43 -6.01 46.62 -11.96
N LEU A 44 -6.47 45.43 -12.37
CA LEU A 44 -5.59 44.38 -12.88
C LEU A 44 -4.84 44.86 -14.13
N ALA A 45 -5.53 45.48 -15.09
CA ALA A 45 -4.90 45.96 -16.32
C ALA A 45 -3.90 47.09 -16.07
N ALA A 46 -4.20 48.01 -15.14
CA ALA A 46 -3.25 49.04 -14.71
C ALA A 46 -1.99 48.41 -14.09
N LEU A 47 -2.16 47.40 -13.24
CA LEU A 47 -1.07 46.67 -12.63
C LEU A 47 -0.22 45.90 -13.67
N VAL A 48 -0.86 45.16 -14.57
CA VAL A 48 -0.18 44.44 -15.67
C VAL A 48 0.59 45.42 -16.56
N ARG A 49 -0.02 46.54 -16.96
CA ARG A 49 0.64 47.57 -17.77
C ARG A 49 1.89 48.12 -17.06
N ALA A 50 1.78 48.48 -15.79
CA ALA A 50 2.90 49.00 -15.01
C ALA A 50 4.05 47.97 -14.88
N LEU A 51 3.74 46.68 -14.78
CA LEU A 51 4.75 45.61 -14.78
C LEU A 51 5.52 45.53 -16.12
N TRP A 52 4.84 45.73 -17.25
CA TRP A 52 5.42 45.69 -18.58
C TRP A 52 6.14 47.01 -18.97
N THR A 53 5.66 48.17 -18.51
CA THR A 53 6.31 49.48 -18.71
C THR A 53 7.42 49.75 -17.70
N ARG A 54 7.60 48.87 -16.71
CA ARG A 54 8.54 49.00 -15.57
C ARG A 54 8.21 50.14 -14.60
N GLU A 55 6.97 50.64 -14.63
CA GLU A 55 6.46 51.75 -13.79
C GLU A 55 5.72 51.25 -12.54
N TYR A 56 5.90 49.99 -12.15
CA TYR A 56 5.26 49.42 -10.96
C TYR A 56 5.62 50.19 -9.67
N THR A 57 4.59 50.49 -8.88
CA THR A 57 4.72 50.97 -7.51
C THR A 57 3.91 50.06 -6.56
N PRO A 58 4.35 49.87 -5.29
CA PRO A 58 3.62 49.09 -4.30
C PRO A 58 2.15 49.48 -4.12
N GLN A 59 1.84 50.75 -4.34
CA GLN A 59 0.50 51.33 -4.27
C GLN A 59 -0.44 50.66 -5.28
N LEU A 60 -0.01 50.39 -6.51
CA LEU A 60 -0.83 49.72 -7.52
C LEU A 60 -1.29 48.32 -7.09
N SER A 61 -0.38 47.55 -6.49
CA SER A 61 -0.72 46.22 -5.94
C SER A 61 -1.60 46.31 -4.68
N ALA A 62 -1.46 47.35 -3.86
CA ALA A 62 -2.31 47.57 -2.70
C ALA A 62 -3.75 47.98 -3.11
N GLU A 63 -3.87 48.85 -4.11
CA GLU A 63 -5.16 49.23 -4.71
C GLU A 63 -5.86 48.01 -5.32
N PHE A 64 -5.13 47.16 -6.05
CA PHE A 64 -5.69 45.92 -6.57
C PHE A 64 -6.19 45.00 -5.45
N LYS A 65 -5.39 44.79 -4.39
CA LYS A 65 -5.81 44.03 -3.19
C LYS A 65 -7.10 44.59 -2.60
N ASN A 66 -7.20 45.91 -2.42
CA ASN A 66 -8.37 46.56 -1.85
C ASN A 66 -9.63 46.32 -2.68
N VAL A 67 -9.51 46.41 -4.01
CA VAL A 67 -10.62 46.16 -4.93
C VAL A 67 -11.04 44.68 -4.93
N VAL A 68 -10.08 43.75 -4.81
CA VAL A 68 -10.37 42.32 -4.62
C VAL A 68 -11.15 42.10 -3.32
N SER A 69 -10.66 42.61 -2.19
CA SER A 69 -11.32 42.49 -0.88
C SER A 69 -12.71 43.14 -0.83
N LYS A 70 -12.97 44.16 -1.67
CA LYS A 70 -14.29 44.78 -1.83
C LYS A 70 -15.27 43.83 -2.52
N HIS A 71 -14.85 43.16 -3.60
CA HIS A 71 -15.71 42.34 -4.45
C HIS A 71 -15.82 40.88 -4.03
N SER A 72 -14.90 40.41 -3.19
CA SER A 72 -14.92 39.05 -2.64
C SER A 72 -14.55 39.08 -1.16
N SER A 73 -15.52 38.72 -0.32
CA SER A 73 -15.33 38.68 1.13
C SER A 73 -14.31 37.64 1.57
N GLN A 74 -14.14 36.55 0.82
CA GLN A 74 -13.20 35.48 1.16
C GLN A 74 -11.74 35.92 1.10
N PHE A 75 -11.42 36.93 0.28
CA PHE A 75 -10.07 37.49 0.15
C PHE A 75 -9.88 38.77 0.98
N ARG A 76 -10.68 38.98 2.03
CA ARG A 76 -10.50 40.08 2.98
C ARG A 76 -9.45 39.72 4.03
N GLY A 77 -8.66 40.72 4.44
CA GLY A 77 -7.66 40.57 5.49
C GLY A 77 -6.31 40.09 4.97
N ASN A 78 -5.62 39.30 5.81
CA ASN A 78 -4.24 38.86 5.60
C ASN A 78 -4.09 37.35 5.83
N ALA A 79 -5.12 36.55 5.55
CA ALA A 79 -5.02 35.09 5.60
C ALA A 79 -4.27 34.56 4.36
N GLN A 80 -3.73 33.35 4.45
CA GLN A 80 -3.26 32.62 3.28
C GLN A 80 -4.46 32.01 2.53
N HIS A 81 -4.39 31.99 1.21
CA HIS A 81 -5.44 31.48 0.33
C HIS A 81 -4.86 30.60 -0.77
N ASP A 82 -5.70 29.76 -1.35
CA ASP A 82 -5.35 28.97 -2.53
C ASP A 82 -5.24 29.90 -3.76
N ALA A 83 -4.10 29.81 -4.45
CA ALA A 83 -3.86 30.59 -5.66
C ALA A 83 -4.79 30.18 -6.81
N LEU A 84 -5.16 28.89 -6.91
CA LEU A 84 -6.07 28.40 -7.94
C LEU A 84 -7.48 28.97 -7.73
N GLU A 85 -7.96 28.96 -6.49
CA GLU A 85 -9.26 29.55 -6.14
C GLU A 85 -9.31 31.05 -6.49
N PHE A 86 -8.24 31.78 -6.18
CA PHE A 86 -8.11 33.18 -6.56
C PHE A 86 -8.06 33.39 -8.08
N LEU A 87 -7.34 32.54 -8.81
CA LEU A 87 -7.28 32.59 -10.28
C LEU A 87 -8.66 32.39 -10.89
N LEU A 88 -9.41 31.37 -10.48
CA LEU A 88 -10.74 31.08 -11.02
C LEU A 88 -11.70 32.23 -10.75
N TRP A 89 -11.75 32.72 -9.50
CA TRP A 89 -12.55 33.89 -9.16
C TRP A 89 -12.19 35.13 -10.00
N LEU A 90 -10.89 35.35 -10.23
CA LEU A 90 -10.42 36.50 -11.00
C LEU A 90 -10.79 36.37 -12.48
N LEU A 91 -10.66 35.18 -13.06
CA LEU A 91 -11.06 34.91 -14.45
C LEU A 91 -12.57 35.08 -14.64
N ASP A 92 -13.39 34.56 -13.72
CA ASP A 92 -14.85 34.75 -13.76
C ASP A 92 -15.21 36.22 -13.63
N ARG A 93 -14.59 36.95 -12.70
CA ARG A 93 -14.82 38.38 -12.55
C ARG A 93 -14.44 39.17 -13.79
N MET A 94 -13.30 38.85 -14.40
CA MET A 94 -12.86 39.45 -15.65
C MET A 94 -13.83 39.15 -16.80
N HIS A 95 -14.37 37.93 -16.85
CA HIS A 95 -15.36 37.55 -17.85
C HIS A 95 -16.62 38.41 -17.73
N GLU A 96 -17.17 38.57 -16.52
CA GLU A 96 -18.33 39.42 -16.24
C GLU A 96 -18.07 40.90 -16.58
N ASP A 97 -16.93 41.43 -16.16
CA ASP A 97 -16.53 42.83 -16.37
C ASP A 97 -16.38 43.19 -17.87
N LEU A 98 -16.04 42.20 -18.70
CA LEU A 98 -15.87 42.32 -20.16
C LEU A 98 -17.15 41.99 -20.94
N GLY A 99 -18.01 41.10 -20.42
CA GLY A 99 -19.24 40.62 -21.05
C GLY A 99 -20.44 41.56 -20.95
N ALA A 100 -20.49 42.44 -19.95
CA ALA A 100 -21.62 43.36 -19.69
C ALA A 100 -21.87 44.46 -20.76
N ALA A 101 -21.18 44.43 -21.91
CA ALA A 101 -21.28 45.43 -22.97
C ALA A 101 -22.24 45.08 -24.12
N SER A 102 -22.89 43.91 -24.13
CA SER A 102 -23.78 43.50 -25.25
C SER A 102 -25.16 43.02 -24.76
N PRO A 103 -26.19 43.87 -24.76
CA PRO A 103 -27.56 43.49 -24.38
C PRO A 103 -28.30 42.59 -25.40
N ALA A 104 -27.70 42.26 -26.54
CA ALA A 104 -28.42 41.70 -27.69
C ALA A 104 -28.32 40.16 -27.87
N GLN A 105 -27.79 39.41 -26.90
CA GLN A 105 -27.55 37.95 -27.04
C GLN A 105 -28.31 37.05 -26.05
N GLN A 106 -29.29 37.58 -25.32
CA GLN A 106 -30.02 36.82 -24.29
C GLN A 106 -31.11 35.85 -24.82
N SER A 107 -31.28 35.67 -26.14
CA SER A 107 -32.36 34.84 -26.70
C SER A 107 -31.95 33.51 -27.35
N ARG A 108 -30.70 33.04 -27.18
CA ARG A 108 -30.29 31.70 -27.66
C ARG A 108 -29.31 31.01 -26.69
N GLY A 109 -29.84 30.21 -25.76
CA GLY A 109 -29.06 29.29 -24.92
C GLY A 109 -27.99 29.97 -24.03
N PRO A 110 -27.21 29.20 -23.25
CA PRO A 110 -26.09 29.76 -22.51
C PRO A 110 -25.08 30.34 -23.51
N ALA A 111 -25.09 31.67 -23.65
CA ALA A 111 -24.24 32.42 -24.56
C ALA A 111 -22.78 32.35 -24.09
N GLN A 112 -22.08 31.29 -24.48
CA GLN A 112 -20.64 31.12 -24.30
C GLN A 112 -19.90 32.03 -25.28
N VAL A 113 -19.55 33.24 -24.84
CA VAL A 113 -18.72 34.18 -25.61
C VAL A 113 -17.27 34.00 -25.15
N GLY A 114 -16.48 33.34 -25.98
CA GLY A 114 -15.10 32.97 -25.66
C GLY A 114 -14.13 34.15 -25.60
N TRP A 115 -13.11 34.00 -24.76
CA TRP A 115 -11.94 34.87 -24.73
C TRP A 115 -11.09 34.61 -25.99
N ALA A 116 -11.57 35.06 -27.15
CA ALA A 116 -10.83 34.94 -28.40
C ALA A 116 -9.61 35.85 -28.33
N LEU A 117 -8.50 35.29 -27.85
CA LEU A 117 -7.18 35.91 -27.72
C LEU A 117 -6.45 36.07 -29.07
N GLY A 118 -7.17 36.01 -30.19
CA GLY A 118 -6.68 36.26 -31.54
C GLY A 118 -7.61 37.23 -32.28
N GLY A 119 -7.03 38.17 -33.02
CA GLY A 119 -7.75 39.25 -33.68
C GLY A 119 -8.81 38.79 -34.69
N ARG A 120 -9.81 39.66 -34.92
CA ARG A 120 -10.75 39.68 -36.06
C ARG A 120 -11.08 38.31 -36.68
N ALA A 121 -11.66 37.39 -35.92
CA ALA A 121 -12.40 36.27 -36.49
C ALA A 121 -13.90 36.55 -36.35
N ARG A 122 -14.54 36.95 -37.46
CA ARG A 122 -15.98 36.79 -37.63
C ARG A 122 -16.22 35.29 -37.87
N SER A 123 -16.42 34.50 -36.80
CA SER A 123 -17.14 33.23 -36.87
C SER A 123 -17.16 32.54 -35.50
N SER A 124 -18.21 31.78 -35.32
CA SER A 124 -18.63 30.91 -34.23
C SER A 124 -17.69 29.75 -33.85
N ASP A 125 -16.37 29.86 -34.04
CA ASP A 125 -15.45 28.70 -33.97
C ASP A 125 -14.28 28.84 -32.97
N ALA A 126 -14.40 29.66 -31.93
CA ALA A 126 -13.52 29.54 -30.77
C ALA A 126 -14.05 28.41 -29.87
N ALA A 127 -13.82 27.15 -30.28
CA ALA A 127 -14.14 25.99 -29.47
C ALA A 127 -13.28 26.06 -28.19
N HIS A 128 -13.92 26.35 -27.05
CA HIS A 128 -13.28 26.17 -25.75
C HIS A 128 -12.82 24.72 -25.65
N PRO A 129 -11.67 24.46 -25.03
CA PRO A 129 -11.30 23.09 -24.72
C PRO A 129 -12.42 22.48 -23.87
N SER A 130 -13.00 21.38 -24.37
CA SER A 130 -14.10 20.67 -23.73
C SER A 130 -13.64 19.28 -23.32
N ALA A 131 -13.98 18.90 -22.10
CA ALA A 131 -13.76 17.56 -21.60
C ALA A 131 -15.01 16.71 -21.88
N ARG A 132 -14.82 15.46 -22.31
CA ARG A 132 -15.91 14.49 -22.42
C ARG A 132 -15.99 13.70 -21.11
N SER A 133 -17.04 13.93 -20.34
CA SER A 133 -17.36 13.11 -19.17
C SER A 133 -18.30 11.99 -19.59
N SER A 134 -17.91 10.74 -19.34
CA SER A 134 -18.73 9.56 -19.65
C SER A 134 -19.08 8.85 -18.36
N LEU A 135 -20.37 8.80 -18.03
CA LEU A 135 -20.88 8.16 -16.81
C LEU A 135 -21.77 6.99 -17.20
N THR A 136 -21.51 5.82 -16.63
CA THR A 136 -22.32 4.62 -16.82
C THR A 136 -23.00 4.26 -15.52
N CYS A 137 -24.33 4.22 -15.52
CA CYS A 137 -25.08 3.80 -14.34
C CYS A 137 -24.85 2.30 -14.07
N PRO A 138 -24.42 1.89 -12.87
CA PRO A 138 -24.17 0.48 -12.57
C PRO A 138 -25.44 -0.38 -12.51
N HIS A 139 -26.63 0.24 -12.34
CA HIS A 139 -27.90 -0.49 -12.23
C HIS A 139 -28.60 -0.72 -13.57
N CYS A 140 -28.65 0.30 -14.43
CA CYS A 140 -29.36 0.23 -15.72
C CYS A 140 -28.43 0.22 -16.93
N LEU A 141 -27.11 0.28 -16.72
CA LEU A 141 -26.06 0.29 -17.75
C LEU A 141 -26.19 1.41 -18.79
N LYS A 142 -27.06 2.39 -18.56
CA LYS A 142 -27.20 3.57 -19.42
C LYS A 142 -25.95 4.43 -19.27
N GLN A 143 -25.32 4.71 -20.42
CA GLN A 143 -24.21 5.65 -20.52
C GLN A 143 -24.74 7.05 -20.87
N SER A 144 -24.31 8.06 -20.14
CA SER A 144 -24.51 9.46 -20.47
C SER A 144 -23.17 10.12 -20.75
N ASN A 145 -23.08 10.85 -21.86
CA ASN A 145 -21.91 11.63 -22.22
C ASN A 145 -22.25 13.13 -22.12
N THR A 146 -21.46 13.90 -21.37
CA THR A 146 -21.52 15.37 -21.36
C THR A 146 -20.21 15.94 -21.89
N PHE A 147 -20.30 17.10 -22.55
CA PHE A 147 -19.15 17.83 -23.06
C PHE A 147 -19.11 19.17 -22.35
N ASP A 148 -18.24 19.29 -21.36
CA ASP A 148 -18.21 20.43 -20.45
C ASP A 148 -16.95 21.27 -20.75
N PRO A 149 -17.09 22.58 -21.02
CA PRO A 149 -15.94 23.45 -21.17
C PRO A 149 -15.19 23.57 -19.83
N PHE A 150 -13.87 23.68 -19.88
CA PHE A 150 -13.05 23.83 -18.67
C PHE A 150 -12.03 24.97 -18.78
N LEU A 151 -11.71 25.59 -17.64
CA LEU A 151 -10.71 26.66 -17.53
C LEU A 151 -9.34 26.14 -17.06
N CYS A 152 -9.33 25.05 -16.29
CA CYS A 152 -8.12 24.41 -15.78
C CYS A 152 -8.31 22.90 -15.67
N ILE A 153 -7.20 22.16 -15.62
CA ILE A 153 -7.19 20.72 -15.37
C ILE A 153 -6.54 20.50 -14.00
N SER A 154 -7.32 19.96 -13.05
CA SER A 154 -6.83 19.57 -11.73
C SER A 154 -6.34 18.12 -11.80
N LEU A 155 -5.02 17.94 -11.83
CA LEU A 155 -4.42 16.62 -11.98
C LEU A 155 -4.18 15.96 -10.61
N PRO A 156 -4.66 14.73 -10.37
CA PRO A 156 -4.34 13.98 -9.17
C PRO A 156 -2.86 13.58 -9.18
N ILE A 157 -2.22 13.66 -8.01
CA ILE A 157 -0.83 13.21 -7.85
C ILE A 157 -0.86 11.70 -7.56
N PRO A 158 -0.23 10.86 -8.40
CA PRO A 158 -0.12 9.43 -8.15
C PRO A 158 0.55 9.18 -6.81
N LEU A 159 -0.16 8.56 -5.88
CA LEU A 159 0.40 8.17 -4.58
C LEU A 159 1.17 6.86 -4.72
N ARG A 160 2.20 6.66 -3.87
CA ARG A 160 2.84 5.36 -3.74
C ARG A 160 1.81 4.31 -3.35
N GLN A 161 1.74 3.25 -4.15
CA GLN A 161 0.81 2.14 -3.94
C GLN A 161 1.42 1.00 -3.11
N THR A 162 2.68 1.14 -2.69
CA THR A 162 3.42 0.16 -1.91
C THR A 162 4.02 0.78 -0.66
N ARG A 163 4.37 -0.08 0.30
CA ARG A 163 5.08 0.25 1.53
C ARG A 163 6.23 -0.74 1.75
N ALA A 164 7.29 -0.28 2.38
CA ALA A 164 8.39 -1.14 2.79
C ALA A 164 7.95 -2.01 3.98
N LEU A 165 8.15 -3.32 3.87
CA LEU A 165 7.95 -4.27 4.96
C LEU A 165 9.16 -5.20 5.05
N ASN A 166 9.71 -5.35 6.26
CA ASN A 166 10.77 -6.31 6.52
C ASN A 166 10.17 -7.61 7.07
N VAL A 167 10.51 -8.73 6.44
CA VAL A 167 10.06 -10.07 6.85
C VAL A 167 11.27 -10.93 7.16
N THR A 168 11.26 -11.64 8.28
CA THR A 168 12.32 -12.57 8.65
C THR A 168 11.97 -13.97 8.16
N LEU A 169 12.73 -14.48 7.19
CA LEU A 169 12.66 -15.85 6.71
C LEU A 169 13.39 -16.76 7.70
N VAL A 170 12.70 -17.80 8.16
CA VAL A 170 13.25 -18.84 9.03
C VAL A 170 13.37 -20.12 8.22
N LEU A 171 14.61 -20.49 7.93
CA LEU A 171 14.95 -21.65 7.12
C LEU A 171 15.38 -22.80 8.04
N GLN A 172 14.60 -23.89 8.01
CA GLN A 172 14.87 -25.12 8.74
C GLN A 172 15.71 -26.05 7.85
N CYS A 173 17.02 -25.83 7.81
CA CYS A 173 18.01 -26.70 7.14
C CYS A 173 18.74 -27.58 8.19
N GLU A 174 19.97 -28.06 7.91
CA GLU A 174 20.79 -28.74 8.94
C GLU A 174 21.10 -27.85 10.16
N ARG A 175 21.13 -26.52 9.94
CA ARG A 175 21.14 -25.50 10.98
C ARG A 175 20.09 -24.44 10.65
N TRP A 176 19.53 -23.84 11.69
CA TRP A 176 18.60 -22.72 11.55
C TRP A 176 19.29 -21.52 10.93
N ARG A 177 18.68 -20.95 9.89
CA ARG A 177 19.13 -19.69 9.28
C ARG A 177 18.00 -18.68 9.31
N PHE A 178 18.35 -17.45 9.72
CA PHE A 178 17.41 -16.33 9.83
C PHE A 178 17.87 -15.24 8.87
N VAL A 179 17.05 -14.95 7.86
CA VAL A 179 17.35 -13.94 6.85
C VAL A 179 16.22 -12.94 6.80
N ARG A 180 16.51 -11.66 7.06
CA ARG A 180 15.54 -10.59 6.87
C ARG A 180 15.56 -10.13 5.43
N VAL A 181 14.39 -10.08 4.81
CA VAL A 181 14.19 -9.59 3.45
C VAL A 181 13.33 -8.33 3.46
N GLY A 182 13.60 -7.41 2.55
CA GLY A 182 12.84 -6.17 2.38
C GLY A 182 11.88 -6.30 1.21
N LEU A 183 10.58 -6.05 1.43
CA LEU A 183 9.53 -6.18 0.43
C LEU A 183 8.78 -4.86 0.22
N ALA A 184 8.47 -4.51 -1.03
CA ALA A 184 7.59 -3.39 -1.40
C ALA A 184 6.13 -3.87 -1.48
N VAL A 185 5.48 -4.05 -0.34
CA VAL A 185 4.15 -4.68 -0.29
C VAL A 185 3.04 -3.70 -0.69
N PRO A 186 2.02 -4.13 -1.46
CA PRO A 186 0.91 -3.26 -1.82
C PRO A 186 0.14 -2.74 -0.59
N LEU A 187 -0.31 -1.48 -0.64
CA LEU A 187 -1.09 -0.87 0.44
C LEU A 187 -2.43 -1.57 0.67
N LEU A 188 -3.09 -1.99 -0.41
CA LEU A 188 -4.37 -2.70 -0.41
C LEU A 188 -4.20 -4.21 -0.67
N GLY A 189 -2.98 -4.74 -0.55
CA GLY A 189 -2.73 -6.16 -0.78
C GLY A 189 -3.26 -7.05 0.34
N THR A 190 -3.29 -8.34 0.06
CA THR A 190 -3.72 -9.42 0.96
C THR A 190 -2.53 -10.17 1.57
N VAL A 191 -2.78 -10.99 2.58
CA VAL A 191 -1.77 -11.90 3.15
C VAL A 191 -1.25 -12.90 2.11
N ALA A 192 -2.10 -13.29 1.14
CA ALA A 192 -1.69 -14.15 0.03
C ALA A 192 -0.66 -13.46 -0.87
N ASP A 193 -0.83 -12.17 -1.16
CA ASP A 193 0.14 -11.38 -1.94
C ASP A 193 1.49 -11.30 -1.22
N LEU A 194 1.47 -11.03 0.09
CA LEU A 194 2.70 -11.03 0.90
C LEU A 194 3.40 -12.39 0.87
N ARG A 195 2.64 -13.48 0.98
CA ARG A 195 3.18 -14.85 0.94
C ARG A 195 3.82 -15.16 -0.41
N GLU A 196 3.21 -14.74 -1.50
CA GLU A 196 3.75 -14.90 -2.85
C GLU A 196 5.02 -14.05 -3.06
N MET A 197 5.06 -12.83 -2.52
CA MET A 197 6.26 -11.99 -2.54
C MET A 197 7.41 -12.62 -1.74
N VAL A 198 7.11 -13.13 -0.54
CA VAL A 198 8.05 -13.87 0.30
C VAL A 198 8.55 -15.13 -0.41
N ALA A 199 7.66 -15.84 -1.11
CA ALA A 199 7.98 -17.05 -1.86
C ALA A 199 9.00 -16.80 -2.98
N ARG A 200 8.81 -15.72 -3.74
CA ARG A 200 9.73 -15.30 -4.80
C ARG A 200 11.10 -14.93 -4.25
N GLU A 201 11.13 -14.15 -3.18
CA GLU A 201 12.38 -13.72 -2.54
C GLU A 201 13.13 -14.90 -1.90
N GLY A 202 12.40 -15.80 -1.24
CA GLY A 202 12.93 -17.01 -0.62
C GLY A 202 13.23 -18.15 -1.61
N ARG A 203 12.85 -18.01 -2.89
CA ARG A 203 12.95 -19.03 -3.95
C ARG A 203 12.31 -20.38 -3.57
N VAL A 204 11.21 -20.32 -2.84
CA VAL A 204 10.48 -21.50 -2.36
C VAL A 204 8.99 -21.30 -2.64
N PRO A 205 8.21 -22.33 -3.03
CA PRO A 205 6.79 -22.17 -3.34
C PRO A 205 5.97 -21.59 -2.18
N ALA A 206 5.01 -20.72 -2.49
CA ALA A 206 4.17 -20.02 -1.50
C ALA A 206 3.38 -20.95 -0.56
N GLU A 207 3.06 -22.16 -1.03
CA GLU A 207 2.38 -23.19 -0.23
C GLU A 207 3.24 -23.72 0.93
N GLN A 208 4.56 -23.58 0.84
CA GLN A 208 5.49 -24.03 1.86
C GLN A 208 5.69 -22.98 2.97
N PHE A 209 5.22 -21.75 2.77
CA PHE A 209 5.38 -20.68 3.74
C PHE A 209 4.21 -20.61 4.72
N LEU A 210 4.55 -20.58 6.00
CA LEU A 210 3.68 -20.15 7.10
C LEU A 210 4.09 -18.74 7.52
N LEU A 211 3.16 -17.79 7.41
CA LEU A 211 3.36 -16.43 7.90
C LEU A 211 2.87 -16.29 9.34
N GLY A 212 3.56 -15.47 10.12
CA GLY A 212 3.05 -15.03 11.41
C GLY A 212 3.77 -13.80 11.94
N LEU A 213 3.24 -13.24 13.03
CA LEU A 213 3.79 -12.08 13.72
C LEU A 213 4.34 -12.48 15.09
N VAL A 214 5.49 -11.92 15.45
CA VAL A 214 6.12 -12.13 16.77
C VAL A 214 6.09 -10.81 17.54
N GLU A 215 5.40 -10.78 18.69
CA GLU A 215 5.27 -9.60 19.56
C GLU A 215 5.78 -9.90 20.98
N ASN A 216 6.56 -8.98 21.57
CA ASN A 216 6.98 -8.93 22.97
C ASN A 216 7.35 -10.25 23.68
N GLY A 217 8.12 -11.13 23.02
CA GLY A 217 8.69 -12.34 23.65
C GLY A 217 7.67 -13.41 24.10
N SER A 218 6.37 -13.13 24.04
CA SER A 218 5.30 -14.04 24.40
C SER A 218 4.19 -13.96 23.36
N LEU A 219 4.09 -15.05 22.60
CA LEU A 219 2.95 -15.43 21.77
C LEU A 219 2.65 -14.56 20.53
N TRP A 220 2.36 -15.28 19.47
CA TRP A 220 1.91 -14.79 18.18
C TRP A 220 0.57 -14.05 18.32
N LEU A 221 0.55 -12.74 18.04
CA LEU A 221 -0.67 -12.17 17.49
C LEU A 221 -0.88 -12.82 16.12
N GLY A 222 -2.11 -13.24 15.85
CA GLY A 222 -2.47 -13.88 14.58
C GLY A 222 -2.02 -13.02 13.39
N LEU A 223 -1.98 -13.55 12.18
CA LEU A 223 -3.20 -13.93 11.50
C LEU A 223 -2.83 -14.37 10.08
N VAL A 224 -3.22 -15.58 9.72
CA VAL A 224 -3.37 -16.01 8.32
C VAL A 224 -4.83 -16.40 8.04
N GLY A 225 -5.70 -16.28 9.07
CA GLY A 225 -7.10 -16.67 9.01
C GLY A 225 -8.16 -15.61 9.28
N THR A 226 -7.86 -14.57 10.07
CA THR A 226 -8.83 -13.51 10.39
C THR A 226 -8.38 -12.09 10.02
N VAL A 227 -7.20 -11.88 9.41
CA VAL A 227 -6.97 -10.69 8.57
C VAL A 227 -7.13 -11.04 7.12
N SER A 228 -8.02 -10.31 6.47
CA SER A 228 -8.14 -10.30 5.02
C SER A 228 -7.18 -9.29 4.38
N SER A 229 -6.65 -8.33 5.15
CA SER A 229 -5.91 -7.17 4.64
C SER A 229 -4.49 -7.04 5.21
N LEU A 230 -3.54 -6.57 4.38
CA LEU A 230 -2.20 -6.20 4.85
C LEU A 230 -2.18 -4.94 5.72
N LEU A 231 -3.23 -4.12 5.67
CA LEU A 231 -3.32 -2.89 6.47
C LEU A 231 -3.34 -3.21 7.96
N GLU A 232 -4.18 -4.15 8.37
CA GLU A 232 -4.25 -4.66 9.75
C GLU A 232 -2.97 -5.41 10.15
N LEU A 233 -2.36 -6.18 9.24
CA LEU A 233 -1.10 -6.87 9.48
C LEU A 233 0.08 -5.90 9.69
N VAL A 234 0.11 -4.78 8.96
CA VAL A 234 1.16 -3.78 9.13
C VAL A 234 0.95 -2.94 10.38
N GLY A 235 -0.29 -2.57 10.72
CA GLY A 235 -0.59 -1.89 11.98
C GLY A 235 -0.12 -2.68 13.21
N THR A 236 -0.23 -4.01 13.15
CA THR A 236 0.26 -4.93 14.19
C THR A 236 1.76 -5.21 14.07
N ALA A 237 2.32 -5.31 12.85
CA ALA A 237 3.76 -5.48 12.63
C ALA A 237 4.60 -4.25 13.00
N VAL A 238 4.02 -3.05 13.14
CA VAL A 238 4.75 -1.90 13.71
C VAL A 238 5.10 -2.14 15.19
N LEU A 239 4.37 -3.02 15.87
CA LEU A 239 4.64 -3.44 17.27
C LEU A 239 5.45 -4.76 17.36
N GLY A 240 5.66 -5.48 16.25
CA GLY A 240 6.28 -6.82 16.22
C GLY A 240 7.23 -7.09 15.05
N ARG A 241 7.79 -8.31 14.94
CA ARG A 241 8.57 -8.75 13.77
C ARG A 241 7.75 -9.72 12.93
N ALA A 242 7.58 -9.44 11.64
CA ALA A 242 6.96 -10.38 10.70
C ALA A 242 7.92 -11.52 10.39
N VAL A 243 7.42 -12.76 10.44
CA VAL A 243 8.20 -13.98 10.26
C VAL A 243 7.54 -14.90 9.24
N ALA A 244 8.34 -15.48 8.36
CA ALA A 244 7.92 -16.49 7.41
C ALA A 244 8.73 -17.77 7.63
N LEU A 245 8.05 -18.88 7.90
CA LEU A 245 8.64 -20.17 8.17
C LEU A 245 8.43 -21.11 6.99
N ILE A 246 9.47 -21.84 6.63
CA ILE A 246 9.39 -22.85 5.58
C ILE A 246 8.98 -24.20 6.18
N ASN A 247 8.02 -24.86 5.55
CA ASN A 247 7.64 -26.24 5.84
C ASN A 247 8.67 -27.22 5.23
N PRO A 248 9.51 -27.88 6.04
CA PRO A 248 10.57 -28.75 5.54
C PRO A 248 10.04 -30.01 4.82
N ALA A 249 8.81 -30.45 5.07
CA ALA A 249 8.26 -31.69 4.50
C ALA A 249 8.06 -31.67 2.97
N LEU A 250 8.14 -30.50 2.32
CA LEU A 250 8.03 -30.32 0.87
C LEU A 250 9.38 -30.00 0.20
N THR A 251 10.47 -29.90 0.96
CA THR A 251 11.80 -29.44 0.49
C THR A 251 12.68 -30.55 -0.08
N ARG A 252 12.09 -31.59 -0.70
CA ARG A 252 12.84 -32.71 -1.29
C ARG A 252 13.69 -32.35 -2.53
N ALA A 253 13.86 -31.06 -2.82
CA ALA A 253 14.76 -30.55 -3.85
C ALA A 253 16.02 -29.94 -3.20
N PRO A 254 17.23 -30.29 -3.66
CA PRO A 254 18.48 -29.84 -3.04
C PRO A 254 18.63 -28.32 -3.15
N CYS A 255 18.92 -27.66 -2.02
CA CYS A 255 19.43 -26.29 -2.04
C CYS A 255 20.80 -26.29 -2.71
N PHE A 256 20.89 -25.83 -3.96
CA PHE A 256 22.15 -25.68 -4.67
C PHE A 256 23.04 -24.61 -4.02
N PRO A 257 24.38 -24.81 -3.96
CA PRO A 257 25.29 -23.81 -3.45
C PRO A 257 25.44 -22.64 -4.42
N HIS A 258 25.73 -21.47 -3.86
CA HIS A 258 26.02 -20.23 -4.56
C HIS A 258 27.04 -20.41 -5.69
N SER A 259 26.68 -19.97 -6.90
CA SER A 259 27.64 -19.54 -7.92
C SER A 259 27.39 -18.08 -8.21
N ALA A 260 28.37 -17.25 -7.87
CA ALA A 260 28.49 -15.87 -8.31
C ALA A 260 28.57 -15.81 -9.85
N GLY A 261 27.99 -14.76 -10.43
CA GLY A 261 28.05 -14.47 -11.85
C GLY A 261 27.21 -13.24 -12.20
N CYS A 262 27.85 -12.06 -12.17
CA CYS A 262 27.29 -10.80 -12.65
C CYS A 262 27.08 -10.79 -14.19
N PRO A 263 26.31 -9.81 -14.71
CA PRO A 263 25.49 -9.97 -15.92
C PRO A 263 26.10 -9.35 -17.19
N ARG A 264 25.69 -9.88 -18.35
CA ARG A 264 25.71 -9.24 -19.68
C ARG A 264 24.50 -9.86 -20.43
N SER A 265 23.59 -9.19 -21.12
CA SER A 265 23.55 -7.86 -21.73
C SER A 265 22.12 -7.67 -22.27
N LEU A 266 21.62 -6.42 -22.29
CA LEU A 266 20.50 -5.94 -23.13
C LEU A 266 20.83 -6.15 -24.63
N PRO A 267 19.84 -6.24 -25.58
CA PRO A 267 19.13 -5.01 -26.02
C PRO A 267 17.69 -5.14 -26.63
N THR A 268 16.98 -4.00 -26.58
CA THR A 268 16.05 -3.37 -27.56
C THR A 268 14.76 -4.06 -28.12
N SER A 269 13.63 -3.34 -28.00
CA SER A 269 12.37 -3.39 -28.81
C SER A 269 12.53 -2.74 -30.21
N PRO A 270 11.51 -2.59 -31.13
CA PRO A 270 10.07 -2.99 -31.14
C PRO A 270 9.47 -3.59 -32.47
N ALA A 271 8.24 -4.12 -32.36
CA ALA A 271 7.09 -4.19 -33.32
C ALA A 271 7.08 -5.06 -34.62
N VAL A 272 6.00 -5.87 -34.79
CA VAL A 272 4.99 -5.95 -35.91
C VAL A 272 4.17 -7.29 -35.79
N PRO A 273 2.88 -7.37 -36.21
CA PRO A 273 1.88 -8.31 -35.64
C PRO A 273 1.34 -9.46 -36.55
N ARG A 274 0.68 -10.44 -35.90
CA ARG A 274 -0.34 -11.44 -36.36
C ARG A 274 0.12 -12.71 -37.14
N PRO A 275 -0.65 -13.83 -37.17
CA PRO A 275 -2.08 -14.00 -36.86
C PRO A 275 -2.46 -15.15 -35.89
N GLU A 276 -3.77 -15.18 -35.60
CA GLU A 276 -4.53 -16.00 -34.67
C GLU A 276 -4.47 -17.52 -34.92
N GLY A 277 -4.25 -18.28 -33.84
CA GLY A 277 -4.51 -19.70 -33.70
C GLY A 277 -5.03 -19.96 -32.28
N PRO A 278 -5.92 -20.95 -32.06
CA PRO A 278 -6.81 -20.97 -30.91
C PRO A 278 -6.05 -21.07 -29.57
N CYS A 279 -6.35 -20.14 -28.66
CA CYS A 279 -5.93 -20.20 -27.26
C CYS A 279 -6.54 -21.45 -26.60
N LEU A 280 -5.77 -22.53 -26.57
CA LEU A 280 -5.97 -23.61 -25.61
C LEU A 280 -5.58 -23.05 -24.24
N LEU A 281 -6.60 -22.80 -23.42
CA LEU A 281 -6.48 -22.55 -21.98
C LEU A 281 -5.42 -23.49 -21.37
N PRO A 282 -4.40 -22.99 -20.66
CA PRO A 282 -3.57 -23.86 -19.84
C PRO A 282 -4.47 -24.41 -18.74
N SER A 283 -4.81 -25.68 -18.93
CA SER A 283 -5.43 -26.59 -17.98
C SER A 283 -5.14 -26.18 -16.54
N ALA A 284 -6.21 -25.95 -15.79
CA ALA A 284 -6.22 -25.99 -14.34
C ALA A 284 -5.69 -27.37 -13.92
N ALA A 285 -4.37 -27.50 -13.82
CA ALA A 285 -3.70 -28.68 -13.33
C ALA A 285 -3.83 -28.69 -11.82
N ARG A 286 -4.96 -29.24 -11.41
CA ARG A 286 -5.29 -29.81 -10.11
C ARG A 286 -4.03 -30.27 -9.37
N SER A 287 -3.69 -29.57 -8.29
CA SER A 287 -3.12 -30.21 -7.10
C SER A 287 -4.00 -29.88 -5.88
N SER A 288 -5.30 -30.07 -6.06
CA SER A 288 -6.32 -29.99 -5.01
C SER A 288 -6.47 -31.30 -4.23
N ASP A 289 -5.66 -32.33 -4.54
CA ASP A 289 -5.82 -33.68 -3.99
C ASP A 289 -5.14 -33.89 -2.63
N CYS A 290 -4.60 -32.84 -2.00
CA CYS A 290 -3.95 -32.96 -0.68
C CYS A 290 -4.75 -32.37 0.50
N LEU A 291 -5.94 -31.80 0.29
CA LEU A 291 -6.57 -30.95 1.32
C LEU A 291 -7.96 -31.38 1.84
N HIS A 292 -8.52 -32.52 1.44
CA HIS A 292 -9.76 -32.99 2.08
C HIS A 292 -9.78 -34.47 2.49
N ARG A 293 -9.84 -34.65 3.82
CA ARG A 293 -10.81 -35.51 4.53
C ARG A 293 -10.66 -37.03 4.38
N ALA A 294 -9.49 -37.56 4.73
CA ALA A 294 -9.37 -38.94 5.22
C ALA A 294 -9.28 -38.94 6.77
N PRO A 295 -9.87 -39.93 7.47
CA PRO A 295 -9.82 -40.01 8.94
C PRO A 295 -8.42 -40.28 9.53
N GLY A 296 -7.37 -40.30 8.71
CA GLY A 296 -5.95 -40.44 9.10
C GLY A 296 -5.02 -39.37 8.52
N GLY A 297 -5.53 -38.18 8.13
CA GLY A 297 -4.72 -37.14 7.48
C GLY A 297 -3.63 -36.53 8.37
N ARG A 298 -2.44 -36.25 7.82
CA ARG A 298 -1.38 -35.48 8.50
C ARG A 298 -1.77 -34.01 8.65
N ILE A 299 -1.48 -33.42 9.81
CA ILE A 299 -1.72 -32.00 10.11
C ILE A 299 -0.41 -31.24 10.25
N LEU A 300 -0.44 -29.94 9.95
CA LEU A 300 0.71 -29.05 10.09
C LEU A 300 0.66 -28.39 11.48
N LEU A 301 1.77 -28.45 12.21
CA LEU A 301 1.94 -27.90 13.54
C LEU A 301 2.99 -26.79 13.49
N LEU A 302 2.65 -25.62 14.04
CA LEU A 302 3.56 -24.52 14.27
C LEU A 302 3.82 -24.40 15.77
N LEU A 303 5.05 -24.67 16.20
CA LEU A 303 5.42 -24.72 17.62
C LEU A 303 6.37 -23.60 18.00
N CYS A 304 6.23 -23.11 19.22
CA CYS A 304 7.19 -22.20 19.85
C CYS A 304 7.54 -22.68 21.25
N ASN A 305 8.80 -22.56 21.62
CA ASN A 305 9.29 -22.93 22.93
C ASN A 305 9.25 -21.72 23.85
N THR A 306 8.74 -21.92 25.06
CA THR A 306 8.68 -20.90 26.10
C THR A 306 9.14 -21.51 27.43
N ALA A 307 9.76 -20.69 28.28
CA ALA A 307 10.12 -21.08 29.62
C ALA A 307 9.77 -19.97 30.61
N GLY A 308 9.46 -20.36 31.85
CA GLY A 308 9.11 -19.44 32.94
C GLY A 308 7.70 -19.67 33.48
N THR A 309 7.32 -18.85 34.47
CA THR A 309 6.01 -18.93 35.13
C THR A 309 5.36 -17.55 35.20
N GLY A 310 4.08 -17.46 34.84
CA GLY A 310 3.32 -16.21 34.93
C GLY A 310 3.84 -15.11 33.99
N PRO A 311 4.04 -13.86 34.46
CA PRO A 311 4.42 -12.73 33.62
C PRO A 311 5.86 -12.80 33.07
N GLN A 312 6.68 -13.79 33.47
CA GLN A 312 8.05 -14.00 32.99
C GLN A 312 8.14 -15.11 31.92
N LEU A 313 7.04 -15.46 31.25
CA LEU A 313 7.05 -16.43 30.18
C LEU A 313 7.82 -15.89 28.96
N ALA A 314 9.03 -16.38 28.74
CA ALA A 314 9.90 -15.93 27.66
C ALA A 314 10.05 -16.99 26.57
N ARG A 315 9.86 -16.60 25.31
CA ARG A 315 10.22 -17.44 24.16
C ARG A 315 11.73 -17.66 24.11
N PHE A 316 12.12 -18.87 23.75
CA PHE A 316 13.52 -19.18 23.42
C PHE A 316 13.61 -20.06 22.17
N GLY A 317 14.70 -19.90 21.42
CA GLY A 317 14.99 -20.71 20.25
C GLY A 317 14.05 -20.50 19.04
N PRO A 318 14.36 -21.23 17.94
CA PRO A 318 13.63 -21.14 16.69
C PRO A 318 12.18 -21.64 16.83
N PRO A 319 11.24 -21.07 16.06
CA PRO A 319 9.94 -21.69 15.85
C PRO A 319 10.10 -22.99 15.06
N LEU A 320 9.28 -23.99 15.35
CA LEU A 320 9.34 -25.29 14.68
C LEU A 320 8.12 -25.48 13.79
N VAL A 321 8.32 -26.06 12.62
CA VAL A 321 7.24 -26.55 11.77
C VAL A 321 7.33 -28.07 11.69
N LEU A 322 6.25 -28.75 12.08
CA LEU A 322 6.15 -30.21 12.11
C LEU A 322 4.92 -30.66 11.30
N ARG A 323 5.03 -31.80 10.62
CA ARG A 323 3.90 -32.44 9.93
C ARG A 323 3.66 -33.81 10.55
N GLU A 324 2.59 -33.91 11.33
CA GLU A 324 2.33 -35.07 12.19
C GLU A 324 1.02 -35.77 11.83
N GLU A 325 0.96 -37.07 12.05
CA GLU A 325 -0.28 -37.84 11.91
C GLU A 325 -1.19 -37.60 13.11
N ARG A 326 -2.51 -37.48 12.88
CA ARG A 326 -3.46 -37.21 13.98
C ARG A 326 -3.47 -38.30 15.05
N GLY A 327 -3.15 -39.53 14.66
CA GLY A 327 -3.07 -40.68 15.57
C GLY A 327 -1.75 -40.82 16.32
N VAL A 328 -0.82 -39.86 16.21
CA VAL A 328 0.48 -39.92 16.90
C VAL A 328 0.30 -40.02 18.42
N SER A 329 1.08 -40.89 19.06
CA SER A 329 1.09 -41.00 20.52
C SER A 329 1.80 -39.82 21.17
N TRP A 330 1.53 -39.55 22.45
CA TRP A 330 2.26 -38.52 23.20
C TRP A 330 3.78 -38.71 23.16
N GLU A 331 4.24 -39.95 23.37
CA GLU A 331 5.67 -40.28 23.36
C GLU A 331 6.31 -39.98 22.00
N GLN A 332 5.65 -40.37 20.91
CA GLN A 332 6.14 -40.13 19.56
C GLN A 332 6.13 -38.64 19.22
N LEU A 333 5.08 -37.90 19.62
CA LEU A 333 5.00 -36.45 19.43
C LEU A 333 6.13 -35.73 20.19
N GLN A 334 6.38 -36.13 21.45
CA GLN A 334 7.47 -35.59 22.25
C GLN A 334 8.83 -35.86 21.60
N GLN A 335 9.06 -37.08 21.11
CA GLN A 335 10.28 -37.44 20.39
C GLN A 335 10.46 -36.66 19.09
N ASN A 336 9.39 -36.44 18.31
CA ASN A 336 9.45 -35.69 17.06
C ASN A 336 9.78 -34.21 17.30
N ILE A 337 9.22 -33.60 18.35
CA ILE A 337 9.56 -32.23 18.78
C ILE A 337 11.04 -32.15 19.19
N LEU A 338 11.50 -33.08 20.04
CA LEU A 338 12.89 -33.13 20.49
C LEU A 338 13.86 -33.35 19.32
N ALA A 339 13.48 -34.16 18.33
CA ALA A 339 14.29 -34.42 17.15
C ALA A 339 14.60 -33.13 16.38
N GLN A 340 13.62 -32.21 16.26
CA GLN A 340 13.84 -30.91 15.61
C GLN A 340 14.70 -29.96 16.44
N LEU A 341 14.79 -30.18 17.75
CA LEU A 341 15.59 -29.37 18.67
C LEU A 341 17.01 -29.88 18.88
N ARG A 342 17.37 -31.04 18.31
CA ARG A 342 18.72 -31.66 18.44
C ARG A 342 19.86 -30.70 18.14
N GLY A 343 19.72 -29.84 17.12
CA GLY A 343 20.75 -28.87 16.75
C GLY A 343 21.00 -27.76 17.80
N VAL A 344 20.11 -27.61 18.78
CA VAL A 344 20.17 -26.58 19.84
C VAL A 344 20.35 -27.19 21.23
N LEU A 345 20.21 -28.51 21.36
CA LEU A 345 20.40 -29.24 22.63
C LEU A 345 21.89 -29.33 22.99
N ARG A 346 22.23 -29.08 24.26
CA ARG A 346 23.60 -29.16 24.78
C ARG A 346 24.08 -30.58 25.10
N GLY A 347 23.17 -31.55 25.15
CA GLY A 347 23.49 -32.94 25.50
C GLY A 347 22.40 -33.92 25.07
N GLU A 348 22.68 -35.22 25.25
CA GLU A 348 21.70 -36.28 24.95
C GLU A 348 20.54 -36.25 25.95
N VAL A 349 19.32 -36.18 25.40
CA VAL A 349 18.10 -36.35 26.19
C VAL A 349 17.95 -37.84 26.49
N ARG A 350 18.36 -38.26 27.69
CA ARG A 350 17.97 -39.57 28.22
C ARG A 350 16.57 -39.44 28.80
N PRO A 351 15.56 -40.18 28.30
CA PRO A 351 14.25 -40.24 28.95
C PRO A 351 14.41 -40.97 30.29
N GLN A 352 14.81 -40.24 31.33
CA GLN A 352 14.90 -40.76 32.69
C GLN A 352 13.51 -40.68 33.31
N GLY A 353 12.69 -41.70 33.04
CA GLY A 353 11.37 -41.87 33.62
C GLY A 353 10.21 -41.57 32.68
N THR A 354 9.05 -42.13 33.02
CA THR A 354 7.75 -42.08 32.32
C THR A 354 7.07 -40.70 32.31
N GLY A 355 7.81 -39.61 32.57
CA GLY A 355 7.27 -38.25 32.71
C GLY A 355 7.37 -37.40 31.45
N ALA A 356 6.37 -36.52 31.23
CA ALA A 356 6.42 -35.51 30.18
C ALA A 356 7.50 -34.45 30.48
N LEU A 357 8.37 -34.17 29.51
CA LEU A 357 9.47 -33.19 29.66
C LEU A 357 9.02 -31.73 29.57
N PHE A 358 7.86 -31.52 28.95
CA PHE A 358 7.25 -30.22 28.74
C PHE A 358 5.74 -30.37 28.61
N ARG A 359 5.03 -29.25 28.73
CA ARG A 359 3.58 -29.19 28.49
C ARG A 359 3.31 -28.59 27.12
N ILE A 360 2.26 -29.06 26.45
CA ILE A 360 1.84 -28.52 25.15
C ILE A 360 0.51 -27.81 25.32
N ARG A 361 0.48 -26.52 24.99
CA ARG A 361 -0.71 -25.66 25.04
C ARG A 361 -1.14 -25.26 23.63
N LEU A 362 -2.44 -25.28 23.38
CA LEU A 362 -3.01 -24.73 22.14
C LEU A 362 -2.93 -23.19 22.17
N ALA A 363 -2.34 -22.59 21.13
CA ALA A 363 -2.20 -21.14 21.01
C ALA A 363 -3.27 -20.56 20.07
N GLY A 364 -3.89 -19.44 20.47
CA GLY A 364 -4.72 -18.61 19.58
C GLY A 364 -6.22 -18.93 19.55
N GLY A 365 -6.92 -18.80 20.68
CA GLY A 365 -8.39 -18.76 20.74
C GLY A 365 -8.88 -17.92 21.93
N SER A 366 -10.13 -17.43 21.89
CA SER A 366 -10.78 -16.71 23.02
C SER A 366 -11.19 -17.63 24.18
N ALA A 367 -11.00 -18.94 24.00
CA ALA A 367 -11.34 -19.98 24.96
C ALA A 367 -10.26 -20.13 26.06
N PRO A 368 -10.60 -20.68 27.25
CA PRO A 368 -9.63 -20.95 28.30
C PRO A 368 -8.46 -21.81 27.80
N CYS A 369 -7.28 -21.57 28.37
CA CYS A 369 -6.03 -22.26 28.04
C CYS A 369 -6.24 -23.78 27.97
N THR A 370 -6.19 -24.34 26.76
CA THR A 370 -6.36 -25.78 26.54
C THR A 370 -4.98 -26.44 26.43
N TYR A 371 -4.68 -27.35 27.36
CA TYR A 371 -3.47 -28.16 27.35
C TYR A 371 -3.76 -29.53 26.75
N LEU A 372 -2.81 -30.07 25.99
CA LEU A 372 -2.84 -31.46 25.56
C LEU A 372 -2.34 -32.34 26.71
N SER A 373 -3.11 -33.36 27.07
CA SER A 373 -2.77 -34.24 28.19
C SER A 373 -1.75 -35.30 27.75
N PRO A 374 -0.68 -35.54 28.53
CA PRO A 374 0.23 -36.66 28.32
C PRO A 374 -0.42 -38.05 28.45
N GLN A 375 -1.58 -38.12 29.11
CA GLN A 375 -2.33 -39.37 29.30
C GLN A 375 -3.26 -39.68 28.12
N ASP A 376 -3.44 -38.73 27.20
CA ASP A 376 -4.24 -38.96 25.99
C ASP A 376 -3.42 -39.81 25.00
N PRO A 377 -3.90 -40.98 24.57
CA PRO A 377 -3.20 -41.79 23.59
C PRO A 377 -3.09 -41.12 22.22
N ARG A 378 -3.94 -40.14 21.90
CA ARG A 378 -3.98 -39.42 20.61
C ARG A 378 -4.25 -37.93 20.82
N PRO A 379 -3.27 -37.17 21.35
CA PRO A 379 -3.45 -35.76 21.72
C PRO A 379 -3.86 -34.85 20.54
N LEU A 380 -3.51 -35.20 19.30
CA LEU A 380 -3.87 -34.43 18.10
C LEU A 380 -5.29 -34.72 17.57
N CYS A 381 -5.99 -35.72 18.14
CA CYS A 381 -7.41 -35.97 17.89
C CYS A 381 -8.32 -35.16 18.84
N HIS A 382 -7.75 -34.33 19.72
CA HIS A 382 -8.52 -33.52 20.66
C HIS A 382 -9.43 -32.50 19.93
N PRO A 383 -10.69 -32.30 20.33
CA PRO A 383 -11.66 -31.45 19.61
C PRO A 383 -11.25 -29.97 19.50
N ALA A 384 -10.38 -29.49 20.40
CA ALA A 384 -9.82 -28.15 20.28
C ALA A 384 -8.89 -27.99 19.07
N ILE A 385 -8.25 -29.08 18.62
CA ILE A 385 -7.42 -29.11 17.41
C ILE A 385 -8.31 -28.95 16.17
N ASP A 386 -9.46 -29.63 16.12
CA ASP A 386 -10.42 -29.47 15.03
C ASP A 386 -10.94 -28.04 14.92
N ARG A 387 -11.30 -27.43 16.06
CA ARG A 387 -11.72 -26.03 16.09
C ARG A 387 -10.60 -25.10 15.60
N ALA A 388 -9.35 -25.33 16.02
CA ALA A 388 -8.22 -24.53 15.56
C ALA A 388 -8.00 -24.64 14.04
N LEU A 389 -8.15 -25.84 13.47
CA LEU A 389 -8.05 -26.07 12.02
C LEU A 389 -9.19 -25.39 11.25
N GLN A 390 -10.41 -25.41 11.79
CA GLN A 390 -11.57 -24.73 11.19
C GLN A 390 -11.43 -23.19 11.19
N LEU A 391 -10.68 -22.64 12.15
CA LEU A 391 -10.40 -21.20 12.24
C LEU A 391 -9.23 -20.74 11.35
N CYS A 392 -8.58 -21.66 10.62
CA CYS A 392 -7.57 -21.30 9.63
C CYS A 392 -8.27 -20.74 8.38
N GLY A 393 -8.19 -19.43 8.16
CA GLY A 393 -8.71 -18.78 6.95
C GLY A 393 -7.73 -18.81 5.77
N ALA A 394 -8.04 -18.02 4.73
CA ALA A 394 -7.55 -18.21 3.36
C ALA A 394 -6.07 -17.85 3.07
N GLY A 395 -5.30 -17.37 4.06
CA GLY A 395 -3.97 -16.84 3.81
C GLY A 395 -2.84 -17.89 3.70
N GLY A 396 -3.11 -19.17 3.93
CA GLY A 396 -2.07 -20.21 4.07
C GLY A 396 -2.60 -21.62 4.30
N PRO A 397 -1.71 -22.63 4.32
CA PRO A 397 -2.14 -24.01 4.60
C PRO A 397 -2.73 -24.11 6.02
N PRO A 398 -3.77 -24.95 6.22
CA PRO A 398 -4.38 -25.13 7.52
C PRO A 398 -3.37 -25.73 8.51
N HIS A 399 -3.21 -25.09 9.66
CA HIS A 399 -2.19 -25.45 10.64
C HIS A 399 -2.64 -25.18 12.08
N VAL A 400 -2.04 -25.88 13.02
CA VAL A 400 -2.34 -25.77 14.46
C VAL A 400 -1.17 -25.08 15.15
N ARG A 401 -1.46 -24.05 15.94
CA ARG A 401 -0.45 -23.32 16.71
C ARG A 401 -0.34 -23.92 18.11
N LEU A 402 0.86 -24.31 18.51
CA LEU A 402 1.14 -24.92 19.80
C LEU A 402 2.26 -24.17 20.52
N THR A 403 2.13 -24.01 21.82
CA THR A 403 3.19 -23.52 22.70
C THR A 403 3.72 -24.69 23.51
N VAL A 404 5.03 -24.92 23.41
CA VAL A 404 5.75 -25.90 24.20
C VAL A 404 6.31 -25.18 25.41
N GLU A 405 5.75 -25.49 26.57
CA GLU A 405 6.08 -24.86 27.84
C GLU A 405 7.04 -25.75 28.62
N TRP A 406 8.24 -25.22 28.81
CA TRP A 406 9.33 -25.87 29.53
C TRP A 406 9.41 -25.29 30.93
N ASP A 407 9.65 -26.15 31.92
CA ASP A 407 10.08 -25.64 33.21
C ASP A 407 11.49 -25.06 33.10
N THR A 408 11.78 -24.01 33.89
CA THR A 408 13.04 -23.28 33.82
C THR A 408 14.24 -24.19 34.07
N SER A 409 14.11 -25.18 34.96
CA SER A 409 15.22 -26.08 35.32
C SER A 409 15.58 -27.05 34.19
N THR A 410 14.58 -27.60 33.50
CA THR A 410 14.76 -28.46 32.32
C THR A 410 15.27 -27.65 31.14
N LYS A 411 14.75 -26.43 30.94
CA LYS A 411 15.24 -25.53 29.91
C LYS A 411 16.74 -25.22 30.09
N GLU A 412 17.17 -24.84 31.30
CA GLU A 412 18.58 -24.53 31.56
C GLU A 412 19.48 -25.76 31.43
N ARG A 413 19.00 -26.93 31.86
CA ARG A 413 19.76 -28.19 31.76
C ARG A 413 19.97 -28.63 30.30
N LEU A 414 18.93 -28.55 29.48
CA LEU A 414 18.94 -29.09 28.12
C LEU A 414 19.46 -28.10 27.08
N PHE A 415 19.19 -26.81 27.27
CA PHE A 415 19.49 -25.76 26.29
C PHE A 415 20.44 -24.68 26.84
N GLY A 416 20.41 -24.45 28.15
CA GLY A 416 21.13 -23.37 28.82
C GLY A 416 20.76 -21.98 28.28
N SER A 417 21.74 -21.07 28.26
CA SER A 417 21.60 -19.79 27.56
C SER A 417 21.74 -20.02 26.05
N ILE A 418 20.61 -19.97 25.34
CA ILE A 418 20.57 -19.94 23.87
C ILE A 418 20.83 -18.50 23.46
N GLN A 419 21.84 -18.29 22.61
CA GLN A 419 22.09 -16.97 22.05
C GLN A 419 20.89 -16.51 21.21
N GLU A 420 20.60 -15.21 21.22
CA GLU A 420 19.56 -14.63 20.37
C GLU A 420 19.80 -14.97 18.90
N GLU A 421 18.71 -15.15 18.17
CA GLU A 421 18.71 -15.49 16.75
C GLU A 421 19.41 -14.37 15.95
N VAL A 422 20.61 -14.66 15.41
CA VAL A 422 21.33 -13.71 14.56
C VAL A 422 20.61 -13.62 13.22
N VAL A 423 19.85 -12.54 13.03
CA VAL A 423 19.13 -12.27 11.78
C VAL A 423 20.06 -11.52 10.82
N GLN A 424 20.32 -12.12 9.66
CA GLN A 424 21.13 -11.51 8.60
C GLN A 424 20.23 -10.72 7.64
N ASP A 425 20.58 -9.46 7.36
CA ASP A 425 19.84 -8.68 6.38
C ASP A 425 20.26 -9.06 4.95
N ALA A 426 19.29 -9.37 4.10
CA ALA A 426 19.47 -9.55 2.66
C ALA A 426 19.69 -8.21 1.96
N GLU A 427 20.21 -8.27 0.72
CA GLU A 427 20.40 -7.08 -0.12
C GLU A 427 19.08 -6.32 -0.36
N SER A 428 17.96 -7.04 -0.49
CA SER A 428 16.63 -6.47 -0.68
C SER A 428 16.20 -5.51 0.43
N VAL A 429 16.67 -5.71 1.67
CA VAL A 429 16.43 -4.77 2.78
C VAL A 429 17.02 -3.40 2.48
N ARG A 430 18.28 -3.37 2.02
CA ARG A 430 18.98 -2.12 1.68
C ARG A 430 18.36 -1.45 0.46
N GLN A 431 18.02 -2.23 -0.57
CA GLN A 431 17.36 -1.72 -1.77
C GLN A 431 16.00 -1.07 -1.43
N GLN A 432 15.20 -1.71 -0.58
CA GLN A 432 13.90 -1.15 -0.18
C GLN A 432 14.03 0.10 0.69
N GLN A 433 15.01 0.16 1.60
CA GLN A 433 15.30 1.36 2.38
C GLN A 433 15.70 2.53 1.48
N GLN A 434 16.55 2.29 0.47
CA GLN A 434 16.95 3.32 -0.48
C GLN A 434 15.77 3.80 -1.34
N ALA A 435 14.98 2.86 -1.88
CA ALA A 435 13.82 3.18 -2.71
C ALA A 435 12.75 3.98 -1.95
N HIS A 436 12.46 3.61 -0.70
CA HIS A 436 11.48 4.31 0.11
C HIS A 436 12.00 5.61 0.73
N GLY A 437 13.31 5.73 0.93
CA GLY A 437 13.97 6.95 1.42
C GLY A 437 14.09 8.07 0.38
N GLN A 438 14.05 7.74 -0.91
CA GLN A 438 13.96 8.76 -1.97
C GLN A 438 12.62 9.50 -1.88
N GLN A 439 12.57 10.79 -2.22
CA GLN A 439 11.31 11.51 -2.35
C GLN A 439 10.46 10.87 -3.44
N HIS A 440 9.14 10.80 -3.22
CA HIS A 440 8.22 10.32 -4.25
C HIS A 440 8.15 11.36 -5.37
N SER A 441 8.64 10.99 -6.55
CA SER A 441 8.51 11.80 -7.76
C SER A 441 7.48 11.16 -8.68
N CYS A 442 6.64 11.99 -9.28
CA CYS A 442 5.80 11.59 -10.40
C CYS A 442 6.04 12.53 -11.58
N THR A 443 5.81 12.02 -12.79
CA THR A 443 5.84 12.81 -14.01
C THR A 443 4.47 13.42 -14.28
N LEU A 444 4.44 14.51 -15.04
CA LEU A 444 3.18 15.11 -15.49
C LEU A 444 2.34 14.12 -16.31
N ASP A 445 3.00 13.26 -17.10
CA ASP A 445 2.35 12.21 -17.88
C ASP A 445 1.61 11.20 -16.99
N GLU A 446 2.24 10.75 -15.90
CA GLU A 446 1.60 9.86 -14.92
C GLU A 446 0.36 10.49 -14.28
N CYS A 447 0.41 11.79 -13.99
CA CYS A 447 -0.74 12.53 -13.47
C CYS A 447 -1.89 12.60 -14.50
N PHE A 448 -1.58 12.85 -15.78
CA PHE A 448 -2.57 12.83 -16.86
C PHE A 448 -3.16 11.45 -17.09
N GLN A 449 -2.34 10.39 -17.09
CA GLN A 449 -2.82 9.02 -17.18
C GLN A 449 -3.80 8.72 -16.06
N LEU A 450 -3.50 9.14 -14.82
CA LEU A 450 -4.39 8.96 -13.68
C LEU A 450 -5.69 9.78 -13.83
N TYR A 451 -5.61 11.02 -14.32
CA TYR A 451 -6.78 11.86 -14.59
C TYR A 451 -7.71 11.26 -15.66
N THR A 452 -7.16 10.59 -16.68
CA THR A 452 -7.94 9.99 -17.78
C THR A 452 -8.36 8.54 -17.54
N LYS A 453 -7.95 7.92 -16.42
CA LYS A 453 -8.37 6.55 -16.08
C LYS A 453 -9.84 6.56 -15.66
N GLU A 454 -10.57 5.55 -16.09
CA GLU A 454 -11.95 5.33 -15.66
C GLU A 454 -12.01 5.09 -14.15
N GLU A 455 -12.66 5.99 -13.42
CA GLU A 455 -12.94 5.81 -12.00
C GLU A 455 -14.23 5.00 -11.83
N GLN A 456 -14.14 3.80 -11.28
CA GLN A 456 -15.32 3.04 -10.87
C GLN A 456 -15.78 3.57 -9.52
N VAL A 457 -16.89 4.31 -9.49
CA VAL A 457 -17.56 4.66 -8.24
C VAL A 457 -18.00 3.35 -7.58
N GLY A 458 -17.44 3.05 -6.41
CA GLY A 458 -17.62 1.77 -5.73
C GLY A 458 -19.09 1.36 -5.60
N ALA A 459 -19.33 0.06 -5.71
CA ALA A 459 -20.66 -0.51 -5.47
C ALA A 459 -21.17 -0.06 -4.09
N PRO A 460 -22.46 0.31 -3.95
CA PRO A 460 -23.03 0.62 -2.65
C PRO A 460 -22.81 -0.58 -1.72
N GLN A 461 -22.22 -0.32 -0.55
CA GLN A 461 -22.20 -1.28 0.55
C GLN A 461 -23.66 -1.67 0.80
N GLN A 462 -24.00 -2.93 0.51
CA GLN A 462 -25.31 -3.47 0.87
C GLN A 462 -25.43 -3.39 2.39
N ALA A 463 -26.38 -2.56 2.85
CA ALA A 463 -26.77 -2.43 4.24
C ALA A 463 -27.59 -3.64 4.69
#